data_AF-A0A9E0VDF5-F1
#
_entry.id   AF-A0A9E0VDF5-F1
#
_cell.length_a   1.000
_cell.length_b   1.000
_cell.length_c   1.000
_cell.angle_alpha   90.00
_cell.angle_beta   90.00
_cell.angle_gamma   90.00
#
_symmetry.space_group_name_H-M   'P 1'
#
loop_
_entity.id
_entity.type
_entity.pdbx_description
1 polymer ?
#
loop_
_entity_poly.entity_id
_entity_poly.type
_entity_poly.pdbx_seq_one_letter_code
_entity_poly.pdbx_strand_id
1 'polypeptide(L)'
;MPEKSWGDTVVGWFIVKDEDAAQAQKSEADLTADELIAKYASQTPLAEDGTNAADTPAATSAATPAKTAPAAREVPADYKTPPPVTDGKVDFDAVYETGGVDAEERERIAKAKALLDSLPENTDIAVKKQIVEASLKAFGVPIEKIIEAGAGAIQSLEYYIRSGASDTEKVLQDGTARIAQYEQEIKNIRKIMEDRVTEQNTVVAACNAKKLEVQKVLEFFGRDAVAQVVKESPKLQEPEKSGE
;
A
#
# COMPACT_ATOMS: atom_id res chain seq x y z
N MET A 1 -23.22 -67.04 -2.17
CA MET A 1 -23.90 -65.73 -2.31
C MET A 1 -24.11 -65.20 -0.91
N PRO A 2 -23.39 -64.16 -0.45
CA PRO A 2 -23.68 -63.57 0.84
C PRO A 2 -24.76 -62.50 0.66
N GLU A 3 -25.87 -62.67 1.37
CA GLU A 3 -26.93 -61.68 1.55
C GLU A 3 -26.32 -60.45 2.23
N LYS A 4 -26.08 -59.39 1.45
CA LYS A 4 -25.71 -58.08 2.01
C LYS A 4 -26.97 -57.48 2.60
N SER A 5 -27.02 -57.47 3.93
CA SER A 5 -28.17 -57.01 4.68
C SER A 5 -28.41 -55.53 4.41
N TRP A 6 -29.67 -55.24 4.18
CA TRP A 6 -30.26 -53.95 3.84
C TRP A 6 -30.15 -52.88 4.96
N GLY A 7 -29.42 -53.20 6.04
CA GLY A 7 -29.15 -52.29 7.15
C GLY A 7 -28.26 -51.12 6.74
N ASP A 8 -27.22 -51.35 5.94
CA ASP A 8 -26.23 -50.31 5.61
C ASP A 8 -26.74 -49.24 4.64
N THR A 9 -27.60 -49.62 3.69
CA THR A 9 -28.10 -48.69 2.65
C THR A 9 -29.06 -47.67 3.22
N VAL A 10 -29.82 -48.04 4.25
CA VAL A 10 -30.72 -47.11 4.92
C VAL A 10 -29.99 -46.34 6.04
N VAL A 11 -28.88 -46.83 6.58
CA VAL A 11 -28.06 -46.06 7.54
C VAL A 11 -27.48 -44.77 6.92
N GLY A 12 -27.14 -44.78 5.63
CA GLY A 12 -26.67 -43.60 4.91
C GLY A 12 -27.68 -42.46 4.76
N TRP A 13 -28.98 -42.72 4.94
CA TRP A 13 -30.04 -41.69 4.94
C TRP A 13 -30.38 -41.14 6.33
N PHE A 14 -29.94 -41.80 7.41
CA PHE A 14 -30.39 -41.53 8.78
C PHE A 14 -29.27 -41.10 9.74
N ILE A 15 -28.01 -41.13 9.31
CA ILE A 15 -26.90 -40.54 10.07
C ILE A 15 -26.64 -39.11 9.58
N VAL A 16 -26.99 -38.14 10.42
CA VAL A 16 -26.31 -36.83 10.41
C VAL A 16 -24.96 -37.07 11.07
N LYS A 17 -23.88 -37.09 10.28
CA LYS A 17 -22.53 -37.03 10.83
C LYS A 17 -22.34 -35.63 11.40
N ASP A 18 -22.10 -35.52 12.70
CA ASP A 18 -21.46 -34.33 13.27
C ASP A 18 -20.12 -34.13 12.55
N GLU A 19 -19.96 -33.00 11.87
CA GLU A 19 -18.80 -32.64 11.06
C GLU A 19 -17.53 -32.30 11.89
N ASP A 20 -17.46 -32.68 13.16
CA ASP A 20 -16.32 -32.39 14.04
C ASP A 20 -15.19 -33.44 13.98
N ALA A 21 -15.30 -34.47 13.14
CA ALA A 21 -14.33 -35.58 13.12
C ALA A 21 -13.53 -35.76 11.80
N ALA A 22 -13.51 -34.75 10.91
CA ALA A 22 -12.81 -34.83 9.62
C ALA A 22 -11.70 -33.77 9.43
N GLN A 23 -11.11 -33.24 10.49
CA GLN A 23 -9.92 -32.38 10.40
C GLN A 23 -8.63 -33.19 10.63
N ALA A 24 -8.17 -33.90 9.60
CA ALA A 24 -6.79 -34.38 9.54
C ALA A 24 -6.33 -34.66 8.09
N GLN A 25 -6.46 -33.66 7.21
CA GLN A 25 -5.63 -33.43 6.01
C GLN A 25 -6.27 -32.31 5.16
N LYS A 26 -6.08 -31.04 5.54
CA LYS A 26 -6.42 -29.90 4.68
C LYS A 26 -5.27 -29.63 3.70
N SER A 27 -5.59 -29.61 2.41
CA SER A 27 -4.67 -29.14 1.37
C SER A 27 -4.58 -27.61 1.41
N GLU A 28 -3.55 -27.00 0.82
CA GLU A 28 -3.40 -25.52 0.80
C GLU A 28 -4.58 -24.78 0.15
N ALA A 29 -5.43 -25.48 -0.61
CA ALA A 29 -6.65 -24.96 -1.19
C ALA A 29 -7.83 -24.83 -0.20
N ASP A 30 -7.74 -25.45 0.98
CA ASP A 30 -8.82 -25.49 2.01
C ASP A 30 -8.52 -24.63 3.25
N LEU A 31 -7.43 -23.87 3.20
CA LEU A 31 -7.06 -22.93 4.26
C LEU A 31 -7.93 -21.68 4.17
N THR A 32 -8.51 -21.29 5.30
CA THR A 32 -9.23 -20.03 5.42
C THR A 32 -8.26 -18.85 5.30
N ALA A 33 -8.78 -17.67 4.94
CA ALA A 33 -7.96 -16.47 4.79
C ALA A 33 -7.14 -16.16 6.06
N ASP A 34 -7.69 -16.40 7.25
CA ASP A 34 -7.02 -16.17 8.53
C ASP A 34 -5.89 -17.19 8.79
N GLU A 35 -6.05 -18.45 8.37
CA GLU A 35 -5.01 -19.48 8.48
C GLU A 35 -3.84 -19.21 7.51
N LEU A 36 -4.12 -18.68 6.32
CA LEU A 36 -3.08 -18.25 5.38
C LEU A 36 -2.31 -17.03 5.92
N ILE A 37 -3.00 -16.06 6.51
CA ILE A 37 -2.37 -14.89 7.13
C ILE A 37 -1.45 -15.31 8.28
N ALA A 38 -1.86 -16.23 9.15
CA ALA A 38 -1.02 -16.74 10.23
C ALA A 38 0.22 -17.52 9.74
N LYS A 39 0.07 -18.29 8.66
CA LYS A 39 1.18 -19.06 8.05
C LYS A 39 2.23 -18.15 7.41
N TYR A 40 1.84 -17.02 6.82
CA TYR A 40 2.79 -16.09 6.21
C TYR A 40 3.30 -15.02 7.17
N ALA A 41 2.55 -14.67 8.21
CA ALA A 41 3.05 -13.81 9.29
C ALA A 41 4.25 -14.44 10.03
N SER A 42 4.26 -15.78 10.16
CA SER A 42 5.36 -16.54 10.79
C SER A 42 6.58 -16.79 9.88
N GLN A 43 6.51 -16.45 8.58
CA GLN A 43 7.63 -16.60 7.64
C GLN A 43 8.45 -15.32 7.44
N THR A 44 8.19 -14.26 8.21
CA THR A 44 9.00 -13.04 8.18
C THR A 44 10.09 -13.11 9.25
N PRO A 45 11.39 -13.26 8.90
CA PRO A 45 12.46 -13.06 9.87
C PRO A 45 12.65 -11.55 10.04
N LEU A 46 11.88 -10.94 10.95
CA LEU A 46 12.34 -9.73 11.62
C LEU A 46 13.45 -10.16 12.56
N ALA A 47 14.68 -9.78 12.24
CA ALA A 47 15.82 -9.94 13.12
C ALA A 47 15.59 -9.12 14.40
N GLU A 48 15.13 -9.79 15.45
CA GLU A 48 15.28 -9.35 16.83
C GLU A 48 16.58 -9.96 17.38
N ASP A 49 17.56 -9.12 17.66
CA ASP A 49 18.66 -9.40 18.59
C ASP A 49 18.67 -8.18 19.54
N GLY A 50 18.05 -8.29 20.72
CA GLY A 50 18.74 -8.55 21.99
C GLY A 50 19.48 -7.29 22.49
N THR A 51 19.29 -6.70 23.66
CA THR A 51 18.90 -7.18 24.99
C THR A 51 18.75 -5.97 25.95
N ASN A 52 17.98 -6.14 27.03
CA ASN A 52 17.76 -5.17 28.11
C ASN A 52 19.01 -4.87 28.96
N ALA A 53 19.20 -3.61 29.35
CA ALA A 53 19.79 -3.24 30.64
C ALA A 53 19.41 -1.79 31.01
N ALA A 54 18.86 -1.62 32.21
CA ALA A 54 18.57 -0.33 32.82
C ALA A 54 19.84 0.28 33.42
N ASP A 55 20.15 1.54 33.11
CA ASP A 55 20.58 2.58 34.07
C ASP A 55 20.63 3.96 33.38
N THR A 56 20.32 5.02 34.13
CA THR A 56 20.18 6.44 33.70
C THR A 56 21.51 7.19 34.04
N PRO A 57 21.84 8.45 33.62
CA PRO A 57 21.24 9.44 32.69
C PRO A 57 22.23 10.03 31.64
N ALA A 58 21.69 10.97 30.83
CA ALA A 58 22.38 12.10 30.21
C ALA A 58 23.10 11.88 28.87
N ALA A 59 22.37 12.13 27.78
CA ALA A 59 22.93 12.78 26.61
C ALA A 59 21.92 13.81 26.09
N THR A 60 22.28 15.07 26.33
CA THR A 60 21.80 16.29 25.67
C THR A 60 21.37 16.03 24.23
N SER A 61 20.05 15.88 24.01
CA SER A 61 19.48 16.07 22.68
C SER A 61 19.50 17.56 22.42
N ALA A 62 20.57 18.01 21.77
CA ALA A 62 20.64 19.33 21.20
C ALA A 62 19.51 19.44 20.17
N ALA A 63 18.40 20.04 20.61
CA ALA A 63 17.43 20.63 19.72
C ALA A 63 18.19 21.58 18.80
N THR A 64 18.44 21.14 17.57
CA THR A 64 18.86 22.05 16.51
C THR A 64 17.72 23.04 16.36
N PRO A 65 17.91 24.34 16.59
CA PRO A 65 16.84 25.30 16.41
C PRO A 65 16.45 25.27 14.94
N ALA A 66 15.16 24.98 14.70
CA ALA A 66 14.53 25.18 13.41
C ALA A 66 14.85 26.61 12.97
N LYS A 67 15.74 26.73 11.98
CA LYS A 67 16.00 27.98 11.28
C LYS A 67 14.66 28.42 10.72
N THR A 68 14.14 29.53 11.25
CA THR A 68 12.96 30.25 10.79
C THR A 68 12.83 30.13 9.28
N ALA A 69 11.77 29.46 8.82
CA ALA A 69 11.42 29.44 7.41
C ALA A 69 11.28 30.90 6.95
N PRO A 70 12.08 31.37 5.97
CA PRO A 70 11.87 32.71 5.44
C PRO A 70 10.45 32.80 4.89
N ALA A 71 9.77 33.91 5.16
CA ALA A 71 8.43 34.21 4.69
C ALA A 71 8.32 33.85 3.20
N ALA A 72 7.26 33.13 2.84
CA ALA A 72 7.01 32.66 1.48
C ALA A 72 7.05 33.86 0.51
N ARG A 73 8.16 34.00 -0.22
CA ARG A 73 8.21 34.88 -1.39
C ARG A 73 7.22 34.33 -2.40
N GLU A 74 6.37 35.22 -2.90
CA GLU A 74 5.44 34.93 -3.99
C GLU A 74 6.26 34.49 -5.20
N VAL A 75 5.89 33.35 -5.76
CA VAL A 75 6.50 32.79 -6.95
C VAL A 75 5.97 33.58 -8.16
N PRO A 76 6.83 34.08 -9.06
CA PRO A 76 6.37 34.80 -10.25
C PRO A 76 5.43 33.94 -11.10
N ALA A 77 4.41 34.57 -11.70
CA ALA A 77 3.31 33.89 -12.38
C ALA A 77 3.71 33.10 -13.64
N ASP A 78 4.91 33.35 -14.17
CA ASP A 78 5.37 32.78 -15.45
C ASP A 78 6.13 31.45 -15.31
N TYR A 79 6.22 30.90 -14.09
CA TYR A 79 6.94 29.66 -13.83
C TYR A 79 6.17 28.46 -14.41
N LYS A 80 6.88 27.62 -15.17
CA LYS A 80 6.30 26.39 -15.76
C LYS A 80 6.21 25.26 -14.73
N THR A 81 5.54 24.16 -15.10
CA THR A 81 5.56 22.94 -14.28
C THR A 81 7.00 22.44 -14.13
N PRO A 82 7.46 22.19 -12.89
CA PRO A 82 8.84 21.77 -12.65
C PRO A 82 9.12 20.35 -13.17
N PRO A 83 10.35 20.08 -13.64
CA PRO A 83 10.71 18.79 -14.21
C PRO A 83 10.71 17.67 -13.14
N PRO A 84 10.23 16.45 -13.44
CA PRO A 84 10.26 15.36 -12.49
C PRO A 84 11.70 14.96 -12.15
N VAL A 85 11.96 14.59 -10.90
CA VAL A 85 13.24 13.99 -10.50
C VAL A 85 13.32 12.59 -11.10
N THR A 86 14.41 12.29 -11.83
CA THR A 86 14.68 10.95 -12.38
C THR A 86 15.85 10.33 -11.64
N ASP A 87 15.66 9.16 -11.03
CA ASP A 87 16.70 8.42 -10.29
C ASP A 87 17.45 9.24 -9.21
N GLY A 88 16.74 10.16 -8.54
CA GLY A 88 17.32 11.03 -7.52
C GLY A 88 18.26 12.11 -8.07
N LYS A 89 18.38 12.27 -9.39
CA LYS A 89 19.16 13.32 -10.03
C LYS A 89 18.27 14.49 -10.43
N VAL A 90 18.68 15.69 -10.04
CA VAL A 90 18.03 16.94 -10.42
C VAL A 90 18.68 17.46 -11.70
N ASP A 91 17.86 17.69 -12.72
CA ASP A 91 18.28 18.40 -13.92
C ASP A 91 18.20 19.91 -13.66
N PHE A 92 19.30 20.50 -13.21
CA PHE A 92 19.35 21.92 -12.87
C PHE A 92 19.10 22.83 -14.08
N ASP A 93 19.52 22.42 -15.28
CA ASP A 93 19.27 23.21 -16.48
C ASP A 93 17.77 23.30 -16.75
N ALA A 94 17.06 22.18 -16.67
CA ALA A 94 15.61 22.18 -16.78
C ALA A 94 14.92 22.97 -15.65
N VAL A 95 15.45 22.92 -14.42
CA VAL A 95 14.90 23.71 -13.29
C VAL A 95 15.04 25.21 -13.54
N TYR A 96 16.17 25.67 -14.05
CA TYR A 96 16.41 27.07 -14.38
C TYR A 96 15.52 27.55 -15.52
N GLU A 97 15.42 26.77 -16.60
CA GLU A 97 14.55 27.10 -17.75
C GLU A 97 13.07 27.18 -17.35
N THR A 98 12.62 26.34 -16.42
CA THR A 98 11.25 26.38 -15.87
C THR A 98 10.98 27.68 -15.10
N GLY A 99 11.97 28.19 -14.38
CA GLY A 99 11.88 29.47 -13.67
C GLY A 99 12.24 30.69 -14.52
N GLY A 100 12.42 30.50 -15.83
CA GLY A 100 12.65 31.57 -16.81
C GLY A 100 14.10 32.05 -16.90
N VAL A 101 15.06 31.33 -16.31
CA VAL A 101 16.48 31.66 -16.39
C VAL A 101 17.11 30.93 -17.58
N ASP A 102 17.48 31.69 -18.60
CA ASP A 102 18.00 31.15 -19.85
C ASP A 102 19.49 30.75 -19.78
N ALA A 103 19.99 30.13 -20.86
CA ALA A 103 21.38 29.71 -20.97
C ALA A 103 22.39 30.88 -20.91
N GLU A 104 22.08 32.05 -21.45
CA GLU A 104 22.98 33.20 -21.42
C GLU A 104 23.08 33.79 -20.02
N GLU A 105 21.96 33.87 -19.31
CA GLU A 105 21.89 34.26 -17.91
C GLU A 105 22.69 33.31 -17.02
N ARG A 106 22.54 31.99 -17.23
CA ARG A 106 23.36 30.98 -16.56
C ARG A 106 24.85 31.14 -16.86
N GLU A 107 25.22 31.43 -18.11
CA GLU A 107 26.61 31.66 -18.50
C GLU A 107 27.21 32.90 -17.80
N ARG A 108 26.42 33.98 -17.65
CA ARG A 108 26.85 35.18 -16.90
C ARG A 108 27.12 34.84 -15.42
N ILE A 109 26.26 34.05 -14.78
CA ILE A 109 26.48 33.56 -13.41
C ILE A 109 27.74 32.71 -13.35
N ALA A 110 27.93 31.78 -14.29
CA ALA A 110 29.09 30.89 -14.34
C ALA A 110 30.41 31.67 -14.47
N LYS A 111 30.45 32.69 -15.34
CA LYS A 111 31.61 33.60 -15.50
C LYS A 111 31.89 34.38 -14.23
N ALA A 112 30.86 34.94 -13.59
CA ALA A 112 31.00 35.66 -12.33
C ALA A 112 31.51 34.76 -11.20
N LYS A 113 31.01 33.52 -11.12
CA LYS A 113 31.48 32.51 -10.16
C LYS A 113 32.94 32.14 -10.42
N ALA A 114 33.31 31.84 -11.66
CA ALA A 114 34.69 31.47 -12.02
C ALA A 114 35.69 32.58 -11.66
N LEU A 115 35.30 33.84 -11.89
CA LEU A 115 36.09 34.99 -11.49
C LEU A 115 36.21 35.10 -9.97
N LEU A 116 35.12 34.91 -9.22
CA LEU A 116 35.13 34.93 -7.76
C LEU A 116 36.02 33.82 -7.18
N ASP A 117 35.94 32.60 -7.74
CA ASP A 117 36.74 31.45 -7.33
C ASP A 117 38.23 31.62 -7.65
N SER A 118 38.56 32.42 -8.67
CA SER A 118 39.96 32.70 -9.04
C SER A 118 40.67 33.68 -8.09
N LEU A 119 39.93 34.35 -7.20
CA LEU A 119 40.49 35.32 -6.27
C LEU A 119 41.10 34.64 -5.03
N PRO A 120 42.20 35.17 -4.49
CA PRO A 120 42.80 34.62 -3.28
C PRO A 120 41.81 34.64 -2.10
N GLU A 121 41.73 33.54 -1.35
CA GLU A 121 40.78 33.41 -0.25
C GLU A 121 40.98 34.48 0.84
N ASN A 122 42.22 34.90 1.08
CA ASN A 122 42.63 35.88 2.09
C ASN A 122 42.51 37.36 1.67
N THR A 123 41.95 37.66 0.49
CA THR A 123 41.72 39.05 0.07
C THR A 123 40.52 39.64 0.81
N ASP A 124 40.63 40.89 1.26
CA ASP A 124 39.53 41.64 1.86
C ASP A 124 38.32 41.70 0.91
N ILE A 125 37.11 41.60 1.47
CA ILE A 125 35.86 41.52 0.70
C ILE A 125 35.65 42.78 -0.15
N ALA A 126 36.00 43.97 0.35
CA ALA A 126 35.85 45.20 -0.43
C ALA A 126 36.80 45.22 -1.62
N VAL A 127 38.02 44.71 -1.45
CA VAL A 127 39.01 44.57 -2.52
C VAL A 127 38.58 43.50 -3.53
N LYS A 128 38.05 42.35 -3.08
CA LYS A 128 37.48 41.33 -3.97
C LYS A 128 36.36 41.91 -4.82
N LYS A 129 35.42 42.64 -4.20
CA LYS A 129 34.32 43.30 -4.90
C LYS A 129 34.84 44.26 -5.98
N GLN A 130 35.80 45.12 -5.66
CA GLN A 130 36.39 46.05 -6.64
C GLN A 130 37.05 45.33 -7.82
N ILE A 131 37.80 44.25 -7.56
CA ILE A 131 38.44 43.45 -8.61
C ILE A 131 37.38 42.80 -9.50
N VAL A 132 36.34 42.22 -8.91
CA VAL A 132 35.25 41.59 -9.65
C VAL A 132 34.49 42.60 -10.50
N GLU A 133 34.09 43.74 -9.92
CA GLU A 133 33.35 44.79 -10.64
C GLU A 133 34.17 45.35 -11.80
N ALA A 134 35.44 45.66 -11.57
CA ALA A 134 36.33 46.16 -12.61
C ALA A 134 36.53 45.13 -13.73
N SER A 135 36.71 43.85 -13.38
CA SER A 135 36.89 42.76 -14.34
C SER A 135 35.62 42.53 -15.16
N LEU A 136 34.45 42.41 -14.51
CA LEU A 136 33.16 42.24 -15.20
C LEU A 136 32.89 43.40 -16.16
N LYS A 137 33.16 44.64 -15.72
CA LYS A 137 33.04 45.83 -16.57
C LYS A 137 34.00 45.80 -17.77
N ALA A 138 35.25 45.37 -17.55
CA ALA A 138 36.25 45.26 -18.62
C ALA A 138 35.87 44.20 -19.67
N PHE A 139 35.22 43.11 -19.26
CA PHE A 139 34.71 42.07 -20.16
C PHE A 139 33.29 42.35 -20.69
N GLY A 140 32.73 43.52 -20.40
CA GLY A 140 31.41 43.92 -20.90
C GLY A 140 30.24 43.13 -20.31
N VAL A 141 30.40 42.52 -19.14
CA VAL A 141 29.34 41.75 -18.47
C VAL A 141 28.58 42.68 -17.50
N PRO A 142 27.28 42.96 -17.74
CA PRO A 142 26.51 43.86 -16.87
C PRO A 142 26.28 43.24 -15.49
N ILE A 143 26.68 43.94 -14.43
CA ILE A 143 26.57 43.46 -13.04
C ILE A 143 25.11 43.28 -12.65
N GLU A 144 24.25 44.22 -13.05
CA GLU A 144 22.81 44.18 -12.80
C GLU A 144 22.18 42.92 -13.40
N LYS A 145 22.63 42.50 -14.59
CA LYS A 145 22.16 41.28 -15.25
C LYS A 145 22.64 40.00 -14.56
N ILE A 146 23.82 40.01 -13.94
CA ILE A 146 24.28 38.90 -13.10
C ILE A 146 23.44 38.80 -11.83
N ILE A 147 23.13 39.94 -11.20
CA ILE A 147 22.30 39.97 -9.98
C ILE A 147 20.89 39.48 -10.29
N GLU A 148 20.29 39.95 -11.39
CA GLU A 148 18.97 39.51 -11.86
C GLU A 148 18.95 38.01 -12.13
N ALA A 149 19.91 37.51 -12.94
CA ALA A 149 20.05 36.09 -13.23
C ALA A 149 20.26 35.24 -11.96
N GLY A 150 21.13 35.70 -11.04
CA GLY A 150 21.40 35.00 -9.79
C GLY A 150 20.19 34.94 -8.85
N ALA A 151 19.42 36.03 -8.76
CA ALA A 151 18.19 36.07 -7.99
C ALA A 151 17.11 35.16 -8.59
N GLY A 152 16.94 35.20 -9.92
CA GLY A 152 16.02 34.31 -10.65
C GLY A 152 16.39 32.84 -10.50
N ALA A 153 17.68 32.51 -10.54
CA ALA A 153 18.17 31.14 -10.35
C ALA A 153 17.84 30.60 -8.96
N ILE A 154 18.01 31.41 -7.90
CA ILE A 154 17.62 31.01 -6.53
C ILE A 154 16.11 30.81 -6.44
N GLN A 155 15.31 31.73 -6.99
CA GLN A 155 13.85 31.60 -6.99
C GLN A 155 13.37 30.36 -7.74
N SER A 156 14.02 30.01 -8.85
CA SER A 156 13.78 28.78 -9.62
C SER A 156 13.99 27.53 -8.77
N LEU A 157 15.10 27.47 -8.03
CA LEU A 157 15.40 26.35 -7.12
C LEU A 157 14.41 26.28 -5.96
N GLU A 158 14.05 27.41 -5.34
CA GLU A 158 13.08 27.46 -4.26
C GLU A 158 11.68 27.00 -4.72
N TYR A 159 11.26 27.42 -5.91
CA TYR A 159 10.03 26.95 -6.54
C TYR A 159 10.06 25.44 -6.78
N TYR A 160 11.17 24.91 -7.30
CA TYR A 160 11.35 23.49 -7.54
C TYR A 160 11.21 22.66 -6.25
N ILE A 161 11.81 23.10 -5.16
CA ILE A 161 11.72 22.43 -3.86
C ILE A 161 10.28 22.47 -3.33
N ARG A 162 9.61 23.63 -3.40
CA ARG A 162 8.25 23.82 -2.88
C ARG A 162 7.22 23.01 -3.66
N SER A 163 7.32 23.01 -4.98
CA SER A 163 6.45 22.25 -5.87
C SER A 163 6.62 20.75 -5.65
N GLY A 164 7.85 20.24 -5.60
CA GLY A 164 8.13 18.83 -5.29
C GLY A 164 7.57 18.39 -3.93
N ALA A 165 7.66 19.25 -2.90
CA ALA A 165 7.05 18.98 -1.60
C ALA A 165 5.51 18.91 -1.68
N SER A 166 4.89 19.84 -2.41
CA SER A 166 3.42 19.86 -2.61
C SER A 166 2.94 18.63 -3.39
N ASP A 167 3.65 18.23 -4.43
CA ASP A 167 3.29 17.05 -5.23
C ASP A 167 3.44 15.77 -4.40
N THR A 168 4.50 15.69 -3.60
CA THR A 168 4.71 14.56 -2.66
C THR A 168 3.58 14.48 -1.64
N GLU A 169 3.19 15.61 -1.03
CA GLU A 169 2.07 15.66 -0.08
C GLU A 169 0.77 15.21 -0.72
N LYS A 170 0.49 15.66 -1.95
CA LYS A 170 -0.71 15.25 -2.69
C LYS A 170 -0.74 13.74 -2.96
N VAL A 171 0.38 13.16 -3.41
CA VAL A 171 0.48 11.71 -3.64
C VAL A 171 0.26 10.94 -2.34
N LEU A 172 0.79 11.42 -1.22
CA LEU A 172 0.57 10.80 0.09
C LEU A 172 -0.91 10.86 0.50
N GLN A 173 -1.55 12.03 0.36
CA GLN A 173 -2.97 12.20 0.68
C GLN A 173 -3.87 11.31 -0.18
N ASP A 174 -3.66 11.31 -1.50
CA ASP A 174 -4.42 10.48 -2.45
C ASP A 174 -4.21 8.98 -2.17
N GLY A 175 -2.97 8.58 -1.85
CA GLY A 175 -2.62 7.22 -1.48
C GLY A 175 -3.31 6.77 -0.20
N THR A 176 -3.26 7.58 0.87
CA THR A 176 -3.93 7.29 2.15
C THR A 176 -5.44 7.18 1.98
N ALA A 177 -6.06 8.10 1.22
CA ALA A 177 -7.50 8.05 0.96
C ALA A 177 -7.90 6.77 0.24
N ARG A 178 -7.11 6.33 -0.74
CA ARG A 178 -7.36 5.11 -1.50
C ARG A 178 -7.16 3.83 -0.67
N ILE A 179 -6.17 3.81 0.23
CA ILE A 179 -5.99 2.71 1.19
C ILE A 179 -7.22 2.59 2.08
N ALA A 180 -7.70 3.70 2.66
CA ALA A 180 -8.89 3.69 3.51
C ALA A 180 -10.14 3.18 2.78
N GLN A 181 -10.29 3.54 1.50
CA GLN A 181 -11.38 3.00 0.67
C GLN A 181 -11.28 1.48 0.55
N TYR A 182 -10.11 0.94 0.19
CA TYR A 182 -9.94 -0.51 0.03
C TYR A 182 -10.12 -1.27 1.34
N GLU A 183 -9.67 -0.73 2.48
CA GLU A 183 -9.92 -1.32 3.80
C GLU A 183 -11.42 -1.46 4.10
N GLN A 184 -12.21 -0.42 3.75
CA GLN A 184 -13.65 -0.46 3.91
C GLN A 184 -14.31 -1.48 2.96
N GLU A 185 -13.84 -1.58 1.71
CA GLU A 185 -14.31 -2.60 0.75
C GLU A 185 -14.02 -4.02 1.26
N ILE A 186 -12.81 -4.28 1.76
CA ILE A 186 -12.43 -5.57 2.36
C ILE A 186 -13.36 -5.91 3.53
N LYS A 187 -13.64 -4.95 4.41
CA LYS A 187 -14.56 -5.14 5.54
C LYS A 187 -15.97 -5.50 5.07
N ASN A 188 -16.47 -4.82 4.03
CA ASN A 188 -17.79 -5.10 3.46
C ASN A 188 -17.85 -6.51 2.85
N ILE A 189 -16.82 -6.92 2.11
CA ILE A 189 -16.76 -8.26 1.49
C ILE A 189 -16.72 -9.35 2.57
N ARG A 190 -15.89 -9.18 3.61
CA ARG A 190 -15.83 -10.12 4.75
C ARG A 190 -17.18 -10.29 5.42
N LYS A 191 -17.91 -9.19 5.63
CA LYS A 191 -19.26 -9.23 6.19
C LYS A 191 -20.22 -10.03 5.30
N ILE A 192 -20.20 -9.80 3.99
CA ILE A 192 -21.02 -10.56 3.04
C ILE A 192 -20.70 -12.06 3.12
N MET A 193 -19.42 -12.43 3.23
CA MET A 193 -19.03 -13.83 3.38
C MET A 193 -19.57 -14.44 4.68
N GLU A 194 -19.43 -13.75 5.80
CA GLU A 194 -19.94 -14.18 7.10
C GLU A 194 -21.48 -14.33 7.10
N ASP A 195 -22.18 -13.35 6.52
CA ASP A 195 -23.64 -13.37 6.38
C ASP A 195 -24.07 -14.59 5.55
N ARG A 196 -23.36 -14.93 4.46
CA ARG A 196 -23.66 -16.09 3.62
C ARG A 196 -23.41 -17.42 4.30
N VAL A 197 -22.33 -17.54 5.08
CA VAL A 197 -22.08 -18.76 5.87
C VAL A 197 -23.17 -18.95 6.91
N THR A 198 -23.56 -17.88 7.60
CA THR A 198 -24.64 -17.91 8.60
C THR A 198 -25.98 -18.29 7.98
N GLU A 199 -26.31 -17.71 6.82
CA GLU A 199 -27.53 -18.03 6.06
C GLU A 199 -27.54 -19.50 5.64
N GLN A 200 -26.43 -20.01 5.10
CA GLN A 200 -26.30 -21.41 4.69
C GLN A 200 -26.46 -22.36 5.87
N ASN A 201 -25.82 -22.08 7.01
CA ASN A 201 -25.96 -22.88 8.22
C ASN A 201 -27.42 -22.92 8.71
N THR A 202 -28.11 -21.79 8.63
CA THR A 202 -29.54 -21.68 8.98
C THR A 202 -30.40 -22.53 8.05
N VAL A 203 -30.15 -22.49 6.74
CA VAL A 203 -30.84 -23.33 5.75
C VAL A 203 -30.58 -24.81 6.01
N VAL A 204 -29.33 -25.22 6.23
CA VAL A 204 -28.96 -26.61 6.53
C VAL A 204 -29.69 -27.11 7.77
N ALA A 205 -29.68 -26.33 8.86
CA ALA A 205 -30.38 -26.68 10.09
C ALA A 205 -31.90 -26.84 9.87
N ALA A 206 -32.54 -25.90 9.16
CA ALA A 206 -33.97 -25.96 8.85
C ALA A 206 -34.32 -27.17 7.96
N CYS A 207 -33.51 -27.45 6.94
CA CYS A 207 -33.69 -28.61 6.08
C CYS A 207 -33.51 -29.92 6.84
N ASN A 208 -32.51 -30.02 7.72
CA ASN A 208 -32.27 -31.21 8.55
C ASN A 208 -33.43 -31.44 9.53
N ALA A 209 -33.93 -30.40 10.20
CA ALA A 209 -35.11 -30.50 11.04
C ALA A 209 -36.32 -31.03 10.26
N LYS A 210 -36.54 -30.52 9.03
CA LYS A 210 -37.64 -30.98 8.20
C LYS A 210 -37.45 -32.42 7.70
N LYS A 211 -36.23 -32.82 7.36
CA LYS A 211 -35.89 -34.20 7.00
C LYS A 211 -36.25 -35.16 8.14
N LEU A 212 -35.92 -34.82 9.38
CA LEU A 212 -36.27 -35.65 10.55
C LEU A 212 -37.79 -35.79 10.73
N GLU A 213 -38.57 -34.74 10.50
CA GLU A 213 -40.05 -34.83 10.51
C GLU A 213 -40.58 -35.78 9.44
N VAL A 214 -40.06 -35.68 8.21
CA VAL A 214 -40.46 -36.56 7.10
C VAL A 214 -40.00 -38.00 7.35
N GLN A 215 -38.80 -38.20 7.92
CA GLN A 215 -38.30 -39.52 8.30
C GLN A 215 -39.26 -40.23 9.25
N LYS A 216 -39.83 -39.55 10.25
CA LYS A 216 -40.85 -40.15 11.15
C LYS A 216 -42.06 -40.69 10.38
N VAL A 217 -42.50 -39.97 9.33
CA VAL A 217 -43.61 -40.42 8.47
C VAL A 217 -43.20 -41.67 7.68
N LEU A 218 -41.99 -41.69 7.12
CA LEU A 218 -41.48 -42.84 6.38
C LEU A 218 -41.26 -44.07 7.28
N GLU A 219 -40.73 -43.87 8.48
CA GLU A 219 -40.52 -44.93 9.49
C GLU A 219 -41.84 -45.61 9.89
N PHE A 220 -42.94 -44.87 9.97
CA PHE A 220 -44.26 -45.41 10.26
C PHE A 220 -44.71 -46.48 9.25
N PHE A 221 -44.36 -46.33 7.97
CA PHE A 221 -44.70 -47.31 6.91
C PHE A 221 -43.72 -48.48 6.83
N GLY A 222 -42.58 -48.40 7.53
CA GLY A 222 -41.56 -49.43 7.51
C GLY A 222 -40.62 -49.34 6.29
N ARG A 223 -39.41 -49.88 6.47
CA ARG A 223 -38.30 -49.72 5.53
C ARG A 223 -38.54 -50.42 4.19
N ASP A 224 -39.20 -51.57 4.20
CA ASP A 224 -39.43 -52.39 2.99
C ASP A 224 -40.46 -51.76 2.03
N ALA A 225 -41.50 -51.11 2.57
CA ALA A 225 -42.47 -50.42 1.75
C ALA A 225 -41.86 -49.17 1.08
N VAL A 226 -41.07 -48.40 1.83
CA VAL A 226 -40.34 -47.23 1.31
C VAL A 226 -39.33 -47.65 0.24
N ALA A 227 -38.61 -48.75 0.45
CA ALA A 227 -37.69 -49.35 -0.51
C ALA A 227 -38.29 -49.58 -1.89
N GLN A 228 -39.45 -50.24 -1.90
CA GLN A 228 -40.14 -50.63 -3.11
C GLN A 228 -40.58 -49.39 -3.88
N VAL A 229 -41.15 -48.39 -3.17
CA VAL A 229 -41.60 -47.13 -3.77
C VAL A 229 -40.44 -46.31 -4.32
N VAL A 230 -39.28 -46.28 -3.65
CA VAL A 230 -38.08 -45.60 -4.17
C VAL A 230 -37.62 -46.23 -5.49
N LYS A 231 -37.56 -47.56 -5.56
CA LYS A 231 -37.12 -48.30 -6.75
C LYS A 231 -38.07 -48.13 -7.94
N GLU A 232 -39.36 -48.07 -7.67
CA GLU A 232 -40.40 -47.97 -8.70
C GLU A 232 -40.68 -46.52 -9.14
N SER A 233 -40.25 -45.52 -8.35
CA SER A 233 -40.55 -44.12 -8.60
C SER A 233 -39.54 -43.45 -9.54
N PRO A 234 -39.97 -42.89 -10.67
CA PRO A 234 -39.09 -42.14 -11.57
C PRO A 234 -38.69 -40.75 -11.01
N LYS A 235 -39.24 -40.34 -9.86
CA LYS A 235 -38.95 -39.04 -9.23
C LYS A 235 -37.85 -39.12 -8.17
N LEU A 236 -37.50 -40.32 -7.74
CA LEU A 236 -36.57 -40.54 -6.65
C LEU A 236 -35.27 -41.07 -7.22
N GLN A 237 -34.15 -40.50 -6.78
CA GLN A 237 -32.84 -41.07 -7.06
C GLN A 237 -32.43 -41.93 -5.86
N GLU A 238 -31.91 -43.11 -6.15
CA GLU A 238 -31.23 -43.91 -5.13
C GLU A 238 -30.05 -43.08 -4.60
N PRO A 239 -29.83 -43.02 -3.27
CA PRO A 239 -28.65 -42.36 -2.75
C PRO A 239 -27.39 -42.97 -3.38
N GLU A 240 -26.50 -42.11 -3.87
CA GLU A 240 -25.17 -42.58 -4.25
C GLU A 240 -24.53 -43.25 -3.04
N LYS A 241 -23.94 -44.43 -3.27
CA LYS A 241 -23.13 -45.09 -2.25
C LYS A 241 -22.01 -44.14 -1.88
N SER A 242 -22.09 -43.55 -0.70
CA SER A 242 -20.99 -42.81 -0.10
C SER A 242 -19.76 -43.71 -0.13
N GLY A 243 -18.73 -43.29 -0.85
CA GLY A 243 -17.53 -44.07 -1.10
C GLY A 243 -16.88 -44.59 0.18
N GLU A 244 -16.40 -45.82 0.08
CA GLU A 244 -15.37 -46.44 0.93
C GLU A 244 -14.14 -45.54 1.08
#